data_AF-A0A5P2XA93-F1
#
_entry.id   AF-A0A5P2XA93-F1
#
_cell.length_a   1.000
_cell.length_b   1.000
_cell.length_c   1.000
_cell.angle_alpha   90.00
_cell.angle_beta   90.00
_cell.angle_gamma   90.00
#
_symmetry.space_group_name_H-M   'P 1'
#
loop_
_entity.id
_entity.type
_entity.pdbx_description
1 polymer ?
#
loop_
_entity_poly.entity_id
_entity_poly.type
_entity_poly.pdbx_seq_one_letter_code
_entity_poly.pdbx_strand_id
1 'polypeptide(L)'
;MDGWWYRNVVEPGKLPLLLALVSFVGCFLVTRTITRLIRAGKGPFRNITTGDVHIHHVVPGIFLMLVGGFWAVATGRHSFGSMCAAVIFGVGAGLVLDEFALILHLDDVYWSEQGRKSVEVVILTAALVVLILTGFTPFGVNELSVTERHNRFAFALNIAVNCGFALIAMLKGKLRTALIGMVVPFVALVGAIRLARPGSAWARRFYRDRPRVRARAGLRAFRHDRRWTAKRRWLQDVIGGRPDPEPRPAPRRRT
;
A
#
# COMPACT_ATOMS: atom_id res chain seq x y z
N MET A 1 -11.55 -32.74 -4.41
CA MET A 1 -10.94 -31.40 -4.37
C MET A 1 -12.06 -30.39 -4.12
N ASP A 2 -12.27 -29.67 -3.01
CA ASP A 2 -11.61 -29.57 -1.72
C ASP A 2 -12.62 -28.90 -0.76
N GLY A 3 -13.11 -29.63 0.25
CA GLY A 3 -14.04 -29.05 1.24
C GLY A 3 -13.44 -27.83 1.96
N TRP A 4 -12.11 -27.74 2.04
CA TRP A 4 -11.42 -26.56 2.58
C TRP A 4 -11.55 -25.33 1.67
N TRP A 5 -11.32 -25.47 0.36
CA TRP A 5 -11.40 -24.36 -0.60
C TRP A 5 -12.82 -23.80 -0.67
N TYR A 6 -13.80 -24.70 -0.76
CA TYR A 6 -15.20 -24.30 -0.79
C TYR A 6 -15.58 -23.54 0.49
N ARG A 7 -15.31 -24.11 1.68
CA ARG A 7 -15.67 -23.49 2.97
C ARG A 7 -14.93 -22.20 3.30
N ASN A 8 -13.69 -22.03 2.84
CA ASN A 8 -12.87 -20.87 3.22
C ASN A 8 -12.80 -19.77 2.16
N VAL A 9 -13.11 -20.07 0.90
CA VAL A 9 -12.94 -19.13 -0.22
C VAL A 9 -14.24 -18.91 -0.99
N VAL A 10 -14.94 -19.97 -1.38
CA VAL A 10 -16.13 -19.89 -2.24
C VAL A 10 -17.38 -19.53 -1.43
N GLU A 11 -17.68 -20.32 -0.39
CA GLU A 11 -18.85 -20.18 0.47
C GLU A 11 -18.88 -18.83 1.22
N PRO A 12 -17.76 -18.29 1.75
CA PRO A 12 -17.76 -16.96 2.39
C PRO A 12 -17.84 -15.79 1.39
N GLY A 13 -17.86 -16.07 0.07
CA GLY A 13 -17.85 -15.05 -0.98
C GLY A 13 -16.53 -14.27 -1.07
N LYS A 14 -15.41 -14.92 -0.73
CA LYS A 14 -14.05 -14.31 -0.80
C LYS A 14 -13.40 -14.47 -2.17
N LEU A 15 -13.95 -15.34 -3.02
CA LEU A 15 -13.41 -15.61 -4.35
C LEU A 15 -13.24 -14.35 -5.22
N PRO A 16 -14.22 -13.42 -5.32
CA PRO A 16 -14.01 -12.17 -6.07
C PRO A 16 -12.84 -11.36 -5.49
N LEU A 17 -12.72 -11.23 -4.17
CA LEU A 17 -11.63 -10.49 -3.55
C LEU A 17 -10.26 -11.13 -3.83
N LEU A 18 -10.18 -12.46 -3.88
CA LEU A 18 -8.96 -13.19 -4.24
C LEU A 18 -8.59 -12.93 -5.71
N LEU A 19 -9.57 -12.98 -6.61
CA LEU A 19 -9.35 -12.69 -8.03
C LEU A 19 -8.90 -11.25 -8.26
N ALA A 20 -9.47 -10.28 -7.54
CA ALA A 20 -9.02 -8.89 -7.56
C ALA A 20 -7.56 -8.78 -7.11
N LEU A 21 -7.17 -9.44 -6.02
CA LEU A 21 -5.80 -9.45 -5.51
C LEU A 21 -4.82 -10.06 -6.52
N VAL A 22 -5.13 -11.22 -7.08
CA VAL A 22 -4.26 -11.91 -8.05
C VAL A 22 -4.12 -11.07 -9.32
N SER A 23 -5.21 -10.50 -9.82
CA SER A 23 -5.20 -9.64 -11.01
C SER A 23 -4.42 -8.35 -10.77
N PHE A 24 -4.56 -7.77 -9.58
CA PHE A 24 -3.81 -6.60 -9.13
C PHE A 24 -2.29 -6.85 -9.10
N VAL A 25 -1.86 -7.88 -8.37
CA VAL A 25 -0.43 -8.22 -8.26
C VAL A 25 0.13 -8.64 -9.61
N GLY A 26 -0.62 -9.47 -10.36
CA GLY A 26 -0.22 -9.92 -11.70
C GLY A 26 -0.03 -8.76 -12.67
N CYS A 27 -1.01 -7.84 -12.74
CA CYS A 27 -0.94 -6.66 -13.59
C CYS A 27 0.28 -5.79 -13.24
N PHE A 28 0.48 -5.48 -11.95
CA PHE A 28 1.64 -4.72 -11.50
C PHE A 28 2.97 -5.39 -11.87
N LEU A 29 3.11 -6.70 -11.64
CA LEU A 29 4.34 -7.41 -11.99
C LEU A 29 4.60 -7.42 -13.51
N VAL A 30 3.54 -7.54 -14.31
CA VAL A 30 3.63 -7.48 -15.77
C VAL A 30 4.07 -6.10 -16.25
N THR A 31 3.40 -5.01 -15.84
CA THR A 31 3.78 -3.65 -16.26
C THR A 31 5.19 -3.30 -15.81
N ARG A 32 5.55 -3.72 -14.59
CA ARG A 32 6.89 -3.53 -14.04
C ARG A 32 7.94 -4.28 -14.83
N THR A 33 7.66 -5.53 -15.21
CA THR A 33 8.58 -6.35 -15.99
C THR A 33 8.76 -5.76 -17.39
N ILE A 34 7.67 -5.35 -18.05
CA ILE A 34 7.72 -4.68 -19.35
C ILE A 34 8.58 -3.41 -19.26
N THR A 35 8.36 -2.56 -18.25
CA THR A 35 9.15 -1.35 -18.02
C THR A 35 10.64 -1.66 -17.82
N ARG A 36 10.97 -2.72 -17.07
CA ARG A 36 12.36 -3.17 -16.89
C ARG A 36 12.97 -3.70 -18.18
N LEU A 37 12.22 -4.43 -19.00
CA LEU A 37 12.67 -4.96 -20.28
C LEU A 37 12.94 -3.83 -21.29
N ILE A 38 12.05 -2.84 -21.36
CA ILE A 38 12.25 -1.62 -22.17
C ILE A 38 13.53 -0.90 -21.74
N ARG A 39 13.70 -0.66 -20.42
CA ARG A 39 14.92 -0.02 -19.88
C ARG A 39 16.20 -0.82 -20.16
N ALA A 40 16.12 -2.14 -20.17
CA ALA A 40 17.25 -3.03 -20.46
C ALA A 40 17.49 -3.21 -21.97
N GLY A 41 16.68 -2.62 -22.85
CA GLY A 41 16.75 -2.82 -24.29
C GLY A 41 16.45 -4.26 -24.74
N LYS A 42 15.67 -5.02 -23.95
CA LYS A 42 15.38 -6.43 -24.19
C LYS A 42 13.94 -6.64 -24.65
N GLY A 43 13.76 -7.44 -25.71
CA GLY A 43 12.46 -7.84 -26.23
C GLY A 43 11.87 -6.88 -27.28
N PRO A 44 10.67 -7.19 -27.83
CA PRO A 44 10.05 -6.39 -28.88
C PRO A 44 9.39 -5.10 -28.36
N PHE A 45 9.43 -4.86 -27.04
CA PHE A 45 8.76 -3.75 -26.40
C PHE A 45 9.50 -2.43 -26.63
N ARG A 46 8.76 -1.40 -27.05
CA ARG A 46 9.26 -0.04 -27.23
C ARG A 46 8.34 0.91 -26.50
N ASN A 47 8.87 2.05 -26.05
CA ASN A 47 8.02 3.13 -25.59
C ASN A 47 7.12 3.57 -26.74
N ILE A 48 5.81 3.60 -26.51
CA ILE A 48 4.85 4.21 -27.42
C ILE A 48 4.78 5.68 -27.01
N THR A 49 5.51 6.53 -27.73
CA THR A 49 5.42 7.99 -27.59
C THR A 49 4.43 8.53 -28.60
N THR A 50 3.23 8.87 -28.16
CA THR A 50 2.28 9.70 -28.91
C THR A 50 2.51 11.17 -28.57
N GLY A 51 3.50 11.80 -29.19
CA GLY A 51 3.81 13.23 -29.02
C GLY A 51 4.28 13.64 -27.62
N ASP A 52 3.99 14.89 -27.22
CA ASP A 52 4.36 15.50 -25.92
C ASP A 52 3.50 15.05 -24.73
N VAL A 53 2.48 14.21 -24.96
CA VAL A 53 1.56 13.74 -23.91
C VAL A 53 1.80 12.25 -23.67
N HIS A 54 2.59 11.95 -22.63
CA HIS A 54 2.69 10.60 -22.09
C HIS A 54 1.33 10.21 -21.47
N ILE A 55 0.52 9.43 -22.20
CA ILE A 55 -0.66 8.79 -21.60
C ILE A 55 -0.14 7.71 -20.64
N HIS A 56 -0.02 8.09 -19.37
CA HIS A 56 0.27 7.16 -18.30
C HIS A 56 -0.85 6.12 -18.24
N HIS A 57 -0.49 4.85 -18.11
CA HIS A 57 -1.42 3.74 -17.98
C HIS A 57 -2.31 3.85 -16.71
N VAL A 58 -2.05 4.84 -15.86
CA VAL A 58 -2.96 5.30 -14.79
C VAL A 58 -4.35 5.67 -15.32
N VAL A 59 -4.48 6.31 -16.49
CA VAL A 59 -5.77 6.77 -17.03
C VAL A 59 -6.69 5.60 -17.39
N PRO A 60 -6.27 4.63 -18.23
CA PRO A 60 -7.06 3.41 -18.42
C PRO A 60 -7.22 2.62 -17.12
N GLY A 61 -6.24 2.67 -16.21
CA GLY A 61 -6.35 2.09 -14.88
C GLY A 61 -7.52 2.63 -14.05
N ILE A 62 -7.69 3.95 -14.00
CA ILE A 62 -8.82 4.61 -13.32
C ILE A 62 -10.14 4.17 -13.97
N PHE A 63 -10.22 4.15 -15.29
CA PHE A 63 -11.43 3.71 -16.01
C PHE A 63 -11.80 2.27 -15.65
N LEU A 64 -10.83 1.33 -15.67
CA LEU A 64 -11.06 -0.06 -15.27
C LEU A 64 -11.46 -0.18 -13.79
N MET A 65 -10.88 0.60 -12.88
CA MET A 65 -11.29 0.62 -11.47
C MET A 65 -12.74 1.09 -11.31
N LEU A 66 -13.17 2.12 -12.04
CA LEU A 66 -14.54 2.62 -11.99
C LEU A 66 -15.52 1.58 -12.53
N VAL A 67 -15.26 1.04 -13.74
CA VAL A 67 -16.10 0.03 -14.36
C VAL A 67 -16.19 -1.23 -13.49
N GLY A 68 -15.05 -1.77 -13.08
CA GLY A 68 -15.00 -2.97 -12.23
C GLY A 68 -15.64 -2.73 -10.86
N GLY A 69 -15.42 -1.57 -10.25
CA GLY A 69 -15.99 -1.21 -8.96
C GLY A 69 -17.52 -1.10 -9.00
N PHE A 70 -18.07 -0.31 -9.94
CA PHE A 70 -19.53 -0.18 -10.08
C PHE A 70 -20.17 -1.49 -10.53
N TRP A 71 -19.53 -2.26 -11.40
CA TRP A 71 -20.03 -3.57 -11.81
C TRP A 71 -20.05 -4.57 -10.63
N ALA A 72 -19.04 -4.54 -9.76
CA ALA A 72 -19.02 -5.36 -8.55
C ALA A 72 -20.17 -4.99 -7.60
N VAL A 73 -20.52 -3.70 -7.49
CA VAL A 73 -21.67 -3.23 -6.70
C VAL A 73 -23.00 -3.65 -7.33
N ALA A 74 -23.09 -3.65 -8.66
CA ALA A 74 -24.30 -4.01 -9.40
C ALA A 74 -24.58 -5.52 -9.45
N THR A 75 -23.63 -6.37 -9.01
CA THR A 75 -23.72 -7.83 -9.14
C THR A 75 -23.76 -8.56 -7.80
N GLY A 76 -24.39 -9.72 -7.75
CA GLY A 76 -24.44 -10.55 -6.55
C GLY A 76 -23.08 -11.17 -6.20
N ARG A 77 -22.79 -11.33 -4.90
CA ARG A 77 -21.49 -11.78 -4.36
C ARG A 77 -20.96 -13.12 -4.91
N HIS A 78 -21.83 -14.02 -5.36
CA HIS A 78 -21.47 -15.33 -5.90
C HIS A 78 -21.67 -15.43 -7.42
N SER A 79 -21.96 -14.31 -8.09
CA SER A 79 -22.22 -14.30 -9.52
C SER A 79 -20.93 -14.34 -10.34
N PHE A 80 -21.00 -14.89 -11.55
CA PHE A 80 -19.92 -14.78 -12.54
C PHE A 80 -19.54 -13.31 -12.81
N GLY A 81 -20.54 -12.42 -12.85
CA GLY A 81 -20.33 -10.98 -12.99
C GLY A 81 -19.42 -10.38 -11.91
N SER A 82 -19.58 -10.80 -10.65
CA SER A 82 -18.72 -10.33 -9.55
C SER A 82 -17.25 -10.76 -9.70
N MET A 83 -17.00 -11.93 -10.30
CA MET A 83 -15.65 -12.41 -10.58
C MET A 83 -15.00 -11.61 -11.72
N CYS A 84 -15.73 -11.36 -12.81
CA CYS A 84 -15.26 -10.49 -13.90
C CYS A 84 -14.98 -9.07 -13.41
N ALA A 85 -15.91 -8.50 -12.65
CA ALA A 85 -15.78 -7.17 -12.08
C ALA A 85 -14.54 -7.06 -11.16
N ALA A 86 -14.29 -8.08 -10.35
CA ALA A 86 -13.10 -8.15 -9.51
C ALA A 86 -11.78 -8.20 -10.30
N VAL A 87 -11.71 -8.99 -11.38
CA VAL A 87 -10.53 -9.05 -12.25
C VAL A 87 -10.28 -7.69 -12.88
N ILE A 88 -11.31 -7.07 -13.46
CA ILE A 88 -11.24 -5.74 -14.09
C ILE A 88 -10.76 -4.69 -13.09
N PHE A 89 -11.36 -4.68 -11.90
CA PHE A 89 -10.96 -3.78 -10.82
C PHE A 89 -9.50 -4.00 -10.41
N GLY A 90 -9.09 -5.26 -10.23
CA GLY A 90 -7.73 -5.63 -9.86
C GLY A 90 -6.71 -5.16 -10.90
N VAL A 91 -6.96 -5.40 -12.19
CA VAL A 91 -6.11 -4.89 -13.28
C VAL A 91 -6.02 -3.37 -13.22
N GLY A 92 -7.14 -2.67 -13.10
CA GLY A 92 -7.17 -1.22 -13.01
C GLY A 92 -6.33 -0.68 -11.85
N ALA A 93 -6.48 -1.28 -10.66
CA ALA A 93 -5.70 -0.93 -9.48
C ALA A 93 -4.20 -1.19 -9.67
N GLY A 94 -3.83 -2.24 -10.40
CA GLY A 94 -2.44 -2.59 -10.70
C GLY A 94 -1.78 -1.51 -11.56
N LEU A 95 -2.48 -1.07 -12.61
CA LEU A 95 -2.03 0.01 -13.48
C LEU A 95 -1.90 1.35 -12.74
N VAL A 96 -2.88 1.69 -11.90
CA VAL A 96 -2.84 2.95 -11.13
C VAL A 96 -1.69 2.96 -10.13
N LEU A 97 -1.47 1.85 -9.42
CA LEU A 97 -0.45 1.80 -8.38
C LEU A 97 0.98 1.66 -8.91
N ASP A 98 1.18 1.24 -10.17
CA ASP A 98 2.50 1.27 -10.80
C ASP A 98 3.00 2.72 -10.97
N GLU A 99 2.11 3.65 -11.31
CA GLU A 99 2.41 5.09 -11.45
C GLU A 99 2.17 5.91 -10.18
N PHE A 100 1.93 5.25 -9.04
CA PHE A 100 1.58 5.94 -7.78
C PHE A 100 2.55 7.07 -7.41
N ALA A 101 3.84 6.90 -7.71
CA ALA A 101 4.86 7.89 -7.43
C ALA A 101 4.73 9.19 -8.25
N LEU A 102 4.17 9.11 -9.46
CA LEU A 102 3.90 10.25 -10.34
C LEU A 102 2.60 10.97 -9.94
N ILE A 103 1.58 10.22 -9.50
CA ILE A 103 0.30 10.77 -9.03
C ILE A 103 0.49 11.72 -7.85
N LEU A 104 1.36 11.38 -6.90
CA LEU A 104 1.54 12.16 -5.67
C LEU A 104 2.64 13.22 -5.72
N HIS A 105 3.30 13.46 -6.87
CA HIS A 105 4.38 14.47 -7.04
C HIS A 105 5.23 14.63 -5.76
N LEU A 106 5.70 13.50 -5.21
CA LEU A 106 6.30 13.46 -3.88
C LEU A 106 7.74 14.00 -3.96
N ASP A 107 7.89 15.32 -3.85
CA ASP A 107 9.18 16.04 -3.80
C ASP A 107 9.89 16.01 -2.43
N ASP A 108 9.37 15.26 -1.47
CA ASP A 108 9.77 15.47 -0.08
C ASP A 108 10.92 14.57 0.40
N VAL A 109 11.81 15.17 1.21
CA VAL A 109 13.14 14.75 1.75
C VAL A 109 13.21 13.31 2.31
N TYR A 110 12.07 12.65 2.50
CA TYR A 110 11.96 11.28 3.01
C TYR A 110 11.88 10.20 1.92
N TRP A 111 11.56 10.57 0.69
CA TRP A 111 11.21 9.65 -0.39
C TRP A 111 11.99 9.95 -1.68
N SER A 112 13.31 9.80 -1.68
CA SER A 112 14.05 9.81 -2.94
C SER A 112 13.84 8.49 -3.68
N GLU A 113 13.45 8.61 -4.96
CA GLU A 113 13.24 7.58 -5.98
C GLU A 113 11.80 7.05 -6.12
N GLN A 114 11.13 7.61 -7.11
CA GLN A 114 9.74 7.35 -7.49
C GLN A 114 9.44 5.85 -7.66
N GLY A 115 10.30 5.10 -8.35
CA GLY A 115 10.09 3.66 -8.56
C GLY A 115 9.96 2.83 -7.28
N ARG A 116 10.70 3.16 -6.20
CA ARG A 116 10.61 2.38 -4.95
C ARG A 116 9.31 2.64 -4.17
N LYS A 117 8.64 3.78 -4.40
CA LYS A 117 7.39 4.14 -3.71
C LYS A 117 6.21 3.29 -4.20
N SER A 118 6.05 3.13 -5.51
CA SER A 118 5.01 2.29 -6.10
C SER A 118 5.07 0.85 -5.57
N VAL A 119 6.27 0.26 -5.53
CA VAL A 119 6.51 -1.09 -4.97
C VAL A 119 6.07 -1.19 -3.51
N GLU A 120 6.38 -0.18 -2.71
CA GLU A 120 6.02 -0.17 -1.30
C GLU A 120 4.51 -0.13 -1.09
N VAL A 121 3.80 0.74 -1.81
CA VAL A 121 2.35 0.83 -1.71
C VAL A 121 1.69 -0.47 -2.17
N VAL A 122 2.17 -1.06 -3.27
CA VAL A 122 1.64 -2.34 -3.77
C VAL A 122 1.79 -3.46 -2.75
N ILE A 123 2.97 -3.60 -2.11
CA ILE A 123 3.20 -4.61 -1.07
C ILE A 123 2.24 -4.40 0.11
N LEU A 124 2.04 -3.15 0.55
CA LEU A 124 1.17 -2.84 1.68
C LEU A 124 -0.30 -3.12 1.34
N THR A 125 -0.75 -2.74 0.15
CA THR A 125 -2.11 -3.03 -0.34
C THR A 125 -2.34 -4.54 -0.46
N ALA A 126 -1.41 -5.28 -1.07
CA ALA A 126 -1.50 -6.73 -1.18
C ALA A 126 -1.56 -7.41 0.19
N ALA A 127 -0.70 -7.00 1.14
CA ALA A 127 -0.69 -7.53 2.50
C ALA A 127 -2.02 -7.27 3.23
N LEU A 128 -2.58 -6.07 3.09
CA LEU A 128 -3.89 -5.71 3.65
C LEU A 128 -5.00 -6.62 3.10
N VAL A 129 -5.04 -6.81 1.77
CA VAL A 129 -6.06 -7.64 1.13
C VAL A 129 -5.91 -9.12 1.49
N VAL A 130 -4.69 -9.65 1.53
CA VAL A 130 -4.42 -11.02 2.03
C VAL A 130 -4.96 -11.19 3.44
N LEU A 131 -4.74 -10.21 4.30
CA LEU A 131 -5.18 -10.30 5.68
C LEU A 131 -6.71 -10.30 5.81
N ILE A 132 -7.41 -9.49 5.00
CA ILE A 132 -8.87 -9.54 4.86
C ILE A 132 -9.33 -10.91 4.35
N LEU A 133 -8.67 -11.48 3.32
CA LEU A 133 -8.98 -12.80 2.78
C LEU A 133 -8.82 -13.92 3.80
N THR A 134 -7.76 -13.87 4.61
CA THR A 134 -7.53 -14.87 5.67
C THR A 134 -8.53 -14.75 6.83
N GLY A 135 -9.36 -13.70 6.87
CA GLY A 135 -10.35 -13.50 7.93
C GLY A 135 -9.71 -13.28 9.29
N PHE A 136 -8.46 -12.82 9.31
CA PHE A 136 -7.75 -12.51 10.55
C PHE A 136 -8.45 -11.33 11.23
N THR A 137 -9.39 -11.63 12.13
CA THR A 137 -9.89 -10.69 13.10
C THR A 137 -8.93 -10.77 14.28
N PRO A 138 -8.11 -9.74 14.54
CA PRO A 138 -7.05 -9.80 15.56
C PRO A 138 -7.57 -10.01 16.98
N PHE A 139 -8.89 -10.00 17.16
CA PHE A 139 -9.60 -10.12 18.42
C PHE A 139 -10.89 -10.95 18.30
N GLY A 140 -10.81 -12.15 17.70
CA GLY A 140 -11.75 -13.25 17.98
C GLY A 140 -13.24 -12.87 18.01
N VAL A 141 -13.77 -12.31 16.92
CA VAL A 141 -15.21 -11.95 16.84
C VAL A 141 -16.06 -13.13 16.35
N ASN A 142 -15.45 -14.31 16.16
CA ASN A 142 -16.12 -15.49 15.59
C ASN A 142 -16.96 -16.30 16.60
N GLU A 143 -17.05 -15.86 17.87
CA GLU A 143 -17.76 -16.56 18.96
C GLU A 143 -18.91 -15.72 19.56
N LEU A 144 -19.41 -14.69 18.86
CA LEU A 144 -20.40 -13.78 19.46
C LEU A 144 -21.81 -14.03 18.92
N SER A 145 -22.50 -14.97 19.58
CA SER A 145 -23.94 -15.16 19.47
C SER A 145 -24.72 -13.88 19.83
N VAL A 146 -25.62 -13.47 18.94
CA VAL A 146 -26.88 -12.70 19.09
C VAL A 146 -27.11 -11.98 20.45
N THR A 147 -26.21 -11.07 20.84
CA THR A 147 -26.48 -10.08 21.90
C THR A 147 -26.32 -8.68 21.29
N GLU A 148 -27.38 -8.26 20.62
CA GLU A 148 -27.40 -7.40 19.42
C GLU A 148 -27.01 -5.90 19.60
N ARG A 149 -26.79 -5.37 20.81
CA ARG A 149 -26.56 -3.91 21.01
C ARG A 149 -25.26 -3.54 21.72
N HIS A 150 -24.93 -4.21 22.83
CA HIS A 150 -23.68 -3.96 23.55
C HIS A 150 -22.46 -4.37 22.73
N ASN A 151 -22.58 -5.46 21.95
CA ASN A 151 -21.53 -5.99 21.10
C ASN A 151 -21.26 -5.11 19.86
N ARG A 152 -22.30 -4.47 19.30
CA ARG A 152 -22.14 -3.52 18.17
C ARG A 152 -21.42 -2.24 18.61
N PHE A 153 -21.77 -1.72 19.79
CA PHE A 153 -21.06 -0.58 20.37
C PHE A 153 -19.61 -0.92 20.70
N ALA A 154 -19.36 -2.07 21.34
CA ALA A 154 -18.00 -2.54 21.64
C ALA A 154 -17.16 -2.76 20.36
N PHE A 155 -17.77 -3.33 19.31
CA PHE A 155 -17.14 -3.51 18.01
C PHE A 155 -16.82 -2.17 17.32
N ALA A 156 -17.79 -1.25 17.27
CA ALA A 156 -17.60 0.08 16.72
C ALA A 156 -16.52 0.87 17.49
N LEU A 157 -16.52 0.77 18.82
CA LEU A 157 -15.50 1.37 19.69
C LEU A 157 -14.13 0.76 19.42
N ASN A 158 -14.02 -0.57 19.26
CA ASN A 158 -12.77 -1.25 18.95
C ASN A 158 -12.19 -0.76 17.60
N ILE A 159 -13.03 -0.67 16.57
CA ILE A 159 -12.65 -0.11 15.27
C ILE A 159 -12.19 1.35 15.42
N ALA A 160 -12.97 2.19 16.12
CA ALA A 160 -12.64 3.60 16.32
C ALA A 160 -11.30 3.78 17.05
N VAL A 161 -11.05 2.99 18.10
CA VAL A 161 -9.80 2.99 18.86
C VAL A 161 -8.62 2.56 17.98
N ASN A 162 -8.79 1.50 17.20
CA ASN A 162 -7.76 1.03 16.28
C ASN A 162 -7.44 2.06 15.18
N CYS A 163 -8.47 2.66 14.58
CA CYS A 163 -8.33 3.78 13.65
C CYS A 163 -7.62 4.97 14.30
N GLY A 164 -7.93 5.27 15.57
CA GLY A 164 -7.22 6.28 16.36
C GLY A 164 -5.74 5.98 16.52
N PHE A 165 -5.36 4.74 16.84
CA PHE A 165 -3.96 4.34 16.91
C PHE A 165 -3.24 4.42 15.55
N ALA A 166 -3.90 3.97 14.48
CA ALA A 166 -3.37 4.09 13.12
C ALA A 166 -3.15 5.57 12.74
N LEU A 167 -4.12 6.45 13.04
CA LEU A 167 -4.01 7.89 12.79
C LEU A 167 -2.85 8.51 13.59
N ILE A 168 -2.70 8.17 14.87
CA ILE A 168 -1.57 8.64 15.69
C ILE A 168 -0.24 8.15 15.08
N ALA A 169 -0.16 6.89 14.65
CA ALA A 169 1.01 6.36 13.98
C ALA A 169 1.32 7.10 12.67
N MET A 170 0.30 7.46 11.87
CA MET A 170 0.46 8.30 10.66
C MET A 170 0.99 9.70 11.00
N LEU A 171 0.38 10.40 11.96
CA LEU A 171 0.84 11.73 12.42
C LEU A 171 2.28 11.71 12.95
N LYS A 172 2.70 10.57 13.52
CA LYS A 172 4.06 10.27 13.95
C LYS A 172 5.02 9.91 12.80
N GLY A 173 4.58 10.00 11.55
CA GLY A 173 5.36 9.73 10.35
C GLY A 173 5.58 8.24 10.08
N LYS A 174 4.73 7.36 10.61
CA LYS A 174 4.89 5.90 10.52
C LYS A 174 3.78 5.27 9.66
N LEU A 175 3.64 5.72 8.41
CA LEU A 175 2.61 5.26 7.49
C LEU A 175 2.53 3.72 7.40
N ARG A 176 3.66 3.03 7.28
CA ARG A 176 3.70 1.56 7.24
C ARG A 176 3.14 0.92 8.50
N THR A 177 3.56 1.43 9.66
CA THR A 177 3.10 0.91 10.96
C THR A 177 1.61 1.19 11.16
N ALA A 178 1.10 2.31 10.64
CA ALA A 178 -0.32 2.62 10.65
C ALA A 178 -1.12 1.66 9.75
N LEU A 179 -0.67 1.45 8.50
CA LEU A 179 -1.35 0.58 7.55
C LEU A 179 -1.38 -0.88 8.02
N ILE A 180 -0.23 -1.41 8.46
CA ILE A 180 -0.17 -2.74 9.09
C ILE A 180 -1.01 -2.75 10.37
N GLY A 181 -0.99 -1.64 11.11
CA GLY A 181 -1.72 -1.44 12.35
C GLY A 181 -3.24 -1.49 12.21
N MET A 182 -3.79 -0.99 11.11
CA MET A 182 -5.25 -1.08 10.85
C MET A 182 -5.75 -2.53 10.88
N VAL A 183 -4.87 -3.46 10.53
CA VAL A 183 -5.21 -4.87 10.45
C VAL A 183 -4.59 -5.69 11.57
N VAL A 184 -3.51 -5.21 12.18
CA VAL A 184 -2.90 -5.79 13.37
C VAL A 184 -2.87 -4.69 14.44
N PRO A 185 -3.94 -4.52 15.24
CA PRO A 185 -4.10 -3.42 16.19
C PRO A 185 -2.94 -3.28 17.17
N PHE A 186 -2.27 -4.38 17.51
CA PHE A 186 -1.06 -4.34 18.32
C PHE A 186 0.08 -3.56 17.64
N VAL A 187 0.21 -3.66 16.32
CA VAL A 187 1.18 -2.87 15.54
C VAL A 187 0.78 -1.40 15.52
N ALA A 188 -0.52 -1.07 15.41
CA ALA A 188 -1.01 0.31 15.53
C ALA A 188 -0.68 0.89 16.90
N LEU A 189 -0.96 0.14 17.97
CA LEU A 189 -0.66 0.51 19.36
C LEU A 189 0.84 0.75 19.57
N VAL A 190 1.68 -0.17 19.13
CA VAL A 190 3.15 -0.02 19.19
C VAL A 190 3.61 1.21 18.38
N GLY A 191 2.98 1.46 17.23
CA GLY A 191 3.17 2.65 16.42
C GLY A 191 2.78 3.95 17.13
N ALA A 192 1.66 3.91 17.86
CA ALA A 192 1.10 5.02 18.62
C ALA A 192 1.90 5.31 19.90
N ILE A 193 2.41 4.31 20.61
CA ILE A 193 3.20 4.51 21.83
C ILE A 193 4.62 4.97 21.50
N ARG A 194 5.27 4.37 20.50
CA ARG A 194 6.68 4.68 20.20
C ARG A 194 6.91 6.13 19.76
N LEU A 195 8.13 6.64 19.98
CA LEU A 195 8.55 7.98 19.54
C LEU A 195 8.29 8.22 18.05
N ALA A 196 7.93 9.46 17.71
CA ALA A 196 7.68 9.88 16.32
C ALA A 196 8.97 9.89 15.49
N ARG A 197 8.83 9.77 14.16
CA ARG A 197 9.92 10.03 13.22
C ARG A 197 10.34 11.52 13.32
N PRO A 198 11.63 11.84 13.26
CA PRO A 198 12.09 13.22 13.12
C PRO A 198 11.41 13.88 11.91
N GLY A 199 11.00 15.14 12.06
CA GLY A 199 10.34 15.89 11.00
C GLY A 199 8.85 15.60 10.78
N SER A 200 8.23 14.63 11.46
CA SER A 200 6.78 14.39 11.33
C SER A 200 5.93 15.52 11.92
N ALA A 201 4.66 15.64 11.53
CA ALA A 201 3.73 16.63 12.08
C ALA A 201 3.66 16.55 13.62
N TRP A 202 3.62 15.33 14.18
CA TRP A 202 3.71 15.10 15.62
C TRP A 202 5.02 15.60 16.24
N ALA A 203 6.16 15.31 15.61
CA ALA A 203 7.46 15.76 16.11
C ALA A 203 7.59 17.29 16.07
N ARG A 204 7.12 17.94 15.00
CA ARG A 204 7.13 19.40 14.86
C ARG A 204 6.28 20.08 15.92
N ARG A 205 5.11 19.51 16.24
CA ARG A 205 4.18 20.08 17.23
C ARG A 205 4.58 19.78 18.68
N PHE A 206 4.91 18.53 19.00
CA PHE A 206 5.08 18.09 20.39
C PHE A 206 6.54 17.99 20.85
N TYR A 207 7.51 17.96 19.93
CA TYR A 207 8.95 17.88 20.28
C TYR A 207 9.70 19.21 20.07
N ARG A 208 9.00 20.31 19.73
CA ARG A 208 9.59 21.63 19.50
C ARG A 208 10.42 22.09 20.70
N ASP A 209 9.80 22.06 21.88
CA ASP A 209 10.36 22.60 23.13
C ASP A 209 11.00 21.49 23.99
N ARG A 210 11.25 20.29 23.40
CA ARG A 210 11.79 19.11 24.09
C ARG A 210 13.05 18.57 23.39
N PRO A 211 14.21 19.24 23.53
CA PRO A 211 15.44 18.90 22.78
C PRO A 211 15.94 17.49 23.06
N ARG A 212 15.87 17.02 24.32
CA ARG A 212 16.26 15.64 24.70
C ARG A 212 15.42 14.57 24.01
N VAL A 213 14.11 14.78 23.88
CA VAL A 213 13.19 13.83 23.21
C VAL A 213 13.44 13.83 21.70
N ARG A 214 13.68 15.01 21.11
CA ARG A 214 14.02 15.16 19.69
C ARG A 214 15.32 14.44 19.33
N ALA A 215 16.36 14.59 20.15
CA ALA A 215 17.64 13.88 19.98
C ALA A 215 17.47 12.35 20.09
N ARG A 216 16.73 11.87 21.09
CA ARG A 216 16.42 10.42 21.24
C ARG A 216 15.63 9.87 20.05
N ALA A 217 14.65 10.62 19.55
CA ALA A 217 13.88 10.25 18.35
C ALA A 217 14.78 10.16 17.10
N GLY A 218 15.71 11.11 16.94
CA GLY A 218 16.72 11.11 15.88
C GLY A 218 17.63 9.89 15.92
N LEU A 219 18.27 9.63 17.08
CA LEU A 219 19.17 8.48 17.26
C LEU A 219 18.46 7.15 17.02
N ARG A 220 17.21 7.03 17.47
CA ARG A 220 16.38 5.84 17.23
C ARG A 220 16.09 5.65 15.74
N ALA A 221 15.66 6.70 15.05
CA ALA A 221 15.37 6.63 13.61
C ALA A 221 16.64 6.24 12.84
N PHE A 222 17.78 6.87 13.16
CA PHE A 222 19.08 6.55 12.56
C PHE A 222 19.47 5.07 12.75
N ARG A 223 19.39 4.53 13.98
CA ARG A 223 19.71 3.11 14.24
C ARG A 223 18.78 2.16 13.48
N HIS A 224 17.50 2.48 13.43
CA HIS A 224 16.52 1.68 12.71
C HIS A 224 16.81 1.69 11.21
N ASP A 225 17.05 2.87 10.64
CA ASP A 225 17.29 3.04 9.21
C ASP A 225 18.63 2.42 8.80
N ARG A 226 19.67 2.51 9.64
CA ARG A 226 20.94 1.78 9.42
C ARG A 226 20.72 0.26 9.33
N ARG A 227 19.83 -0.31 10.15
CA ARG A 227 19.59 -1.76 10.17
C ARG A 227 18.70 -2.25 9.03
N TRP A 228 17.67 -1.49 8.70
CA TRP A 228 16.57 -1.98 7.84
C TRP A 228 16.55 -1.34 6.45
N THR A 229 17.17 -0.18 6.25
CA THR A 229 17.09 0.51 4.94
C THR A 229 17.80 -0.26 3.85
N ALA A 230 18.99 -0.82 4.10
CA ALA A 230 19.71 -1.61 3.09
C ALA A 230 18.92 -2.85 2.66
N LYS A 231 18.42 -3.64 3.61
CA LYS A 231 17.61 -4.84 3.35
C LYS A 231 16.32 -4.51 2.59
N ARG A 232 15.65 -3.43 2.99
CA ARG A 232 14.43 -2.97 2.33
C ARG A 232 14.70 -2.51 0.90
N ARG A 233 15.75 -1.71 0.70
CA ARG A 233 16.17 -1.23 -0.62
C ARG A 233 16.48 -2.41 -1.53
N TRP A 234 17.19 -3.42 -1.03
CA TRP A 234 17.45 -4.64 -1.79
C TRP A 234 16.15 -5.35 -2.23
N LEU A 235 15.19 -5.57 -1.32
CA LEU A 235 13.88 -6.13 -1.68
C LEU A 235 13.14 -5.27 -2.71
N GLN A 236 13.13 -3.95 -2.51
CA GLN A 236 12.50 -3.00 -3.43
C GLN A 236 13.17 -3.01 -4.81
N ASP A 237 14.49 -3.18 -4.88
CA ASP A 237 15.24 -3.21 -6.14
C ASP A 237 15.07 -4.55 -6.86
N VAL A 238 14.87 -5.65 -6.13
CA VAL A 238 14.51 -6.96 -6.70
C VAL A 238 13.14 -6.89 -7.39
N ILE A 239 12.16 -6.28 -6.71
CA ILE A 239 10.78 -6.19 -7.22
C ILE A 239 10.64 -5.05 -8.25
N GLY A 240 11.26 -3.90 -7.98
CA GLY A 240 11.07 -2.66 -8.72
C GLY A 240 12.13 -2.33 -9.76
N GLY A 241 13.29 -3.00 -9.73
CA GLY A 241 14.47 -2.57 -10.47
C GLY A 241 15.22 -1.41 -9.79
N ARG A 242 16.51 -1.26 -10.10
CA ARG A 242 17.32 -0.16 -9.58
C ARG A 242 16.87 1.18 -10.22
N PRO A 243 16.68 2.23 -9.42
CA PRO A 243 16.38 3.56 -9.92
C PRO A 243 17.59 4.18 -10.63
N ASP A 244 17.31 5.10 -11.55
CA ASP A 244 18.33 5.82 -12.30
C ASP A 244 19.11 6.76 -11.36
N PRO A 245 20.43 6.92 -11.55
CA PRO A 245 21.20 7.93 -10.83
C PRO A 245 20.58 9.31 -11.04
N GLU A 246 20.42 10.10 -9.99
CA GLU A 246 20.00 11.50 -10.16
C GLU A 246 20.94 12.21 -11.14
N PRO A 247 20.42 13.02 -12.09
CA PRO A 247 21.25 13.87 -12.91
C PRO A 247 22.11 14.75 -12.00
N ARG A 248 23.44 14.75 -12.20
CA ARG A 248 24.32 15.66 -11.47
C ARG A 248 23.79 17.09 -11.63
N PRO A 249 23.61 17.85 -10.54
CA PRO A 249 23.22 19.24 -10.66
C PRO A 249 24.22 19.95 -11.57
N ALA A 250 23.72 20.60 -12.62
CA ALA A 250 24.55 21.35 -13.54
C ALA A 250 25.39 22.36 -12.74
N PRO A 251 26.69 22.50 -13.05
CA PRO A 251 27.54 23.45 -12.34
C PRO A 251 26.90 24.83 -12.42
N ARG A 252 26.61 25.43 -11.26
CA ARG A 252 26.12 26.81 -11.17
C ARG A 252 27.12 27.69 -11.94
N ARG A 253 26.70 28.24 -13.08
CA ARG A 253 27.45 29.32 -13.72
C ARG A 253 27.57 30.43 -12.69
N ARG A 254 28.79 30.70 -12.23
CA ARG A 254 29.10 31.94 -11.53
C ARG A 254 29.03 33.04 -12.58
N THR A 255 28.01 33.88 -12.49
CA THR A 255 28.00 35.23 -13.06
C THR A 255 28.30 36.21 -11.96
#